data_AF-A0A920HCM8-F1
#
_entry.id   AF-A0A920HCM8-F1
#
_cell.length_a   1.000
_cell.length_b   1.000
_cell.length_c   1.000
_cell.angle_alpha   90.00
_cell.angle_beta   90.00
_cell.angle_gamma   90.00
#
_symmetry.space_group_name_H-M   'P 1'
#
loop_
_entity.id
_entity.type
_entity.pdbx_description
1 polymer ?
#
loop_
_entity_poly.entity_id
_entity_poly.type
_entity_poly.pdbx_seq_one_letter_code
_entity_poly.pdbx_strand_id
1 'polypeptide(L)' 'MKNYGFDYVLIISFNNSFANVTASDFLNNIVLKYFNPQKIIIGYDHHFGKNREGTSSFFKKFF' A
#
# COMPACT_ATOMS: atom_id res chain seq x y z
N MET A 1 11.18 16.29 0.45
CA MET A 1 9.85 15.79 0.00
C MET A 1 9.05 16.89 -0.70
N LYS A 2 8.71 18.01 -0.02
CA LYS A 2 8.01 19.15 -0.67
C LYS A 2 8.69 19.67 -1.95
N ASN A 3 10.01 19.80 -1.96
CA ASN A 3 10.76 20.24 -3.16
C ASN A 3 10.73 19.21 -4.32
N TYR A 4 10.31 17.98 -4.07
CA TYR A 4 10.08 16.94 -5.09
C TYR A 4 8.59 16.80 -5.45
N GLY A 5 7.72 17.67 -4.92
CA GLY A 5 6.28 17.65 -5.19
C GLY A 5 5.48 16.66 -4.35
N PHE A 6 6.03 16.10 -3.27
CA PHE A 6 5.26 15.25 -2.35
C PHE A 6 4.67 16.07 -1.20
N ASP A 7 3.33 16.03 -1.07
CA ASP A 7 2.60 16.70 0.01
C ASP A 7 2.71 15.95 1.35
N TYR A 8 2.64 14.62 1.30
CA TYR A 8 2.65 13.75 2.48
C TYR A 8 3.50 12.50 2.26
N VAL A 9 4.04 11.98 3.35
CA VAL A 9 4.77 10.72 3.39
C VAL A 9 4.31 9.93 4.60
N LEU A 10 3.84 8.71 4.36
CA LEU A 10 3.53 7.77 5.43
C LEU A 10 4.73 6.84 5.63
N ILE A 11 5.35 6.91 6.81
CA ILE A 11 6.40 5.97 7.23
C ILE A 11 5.75 4.96 8.16
N ILE A 12 5.86 3.67 7.83
CA ILE A 12 5.27 2.58 8.60
C ILE A 12 6.40 1.72 9.19
N SER A 13 6.41 1.57 10.51
CA SER A 13 7.33 0.65 11.18
C SER A 13 6.97 -0.79 10.86
N PHE A 14 7.88 -1.51 10.20
CA PHE A 14 7.68 -2.91 9.84
C PHE A 14 7.99 -3.82 11.04
N ASN A 15 6.97 -4.09 11.86
CA ASN A 15 7.06 -5.00 13.01
C ASN A 15 6.28 -6.31 12.75
N ASN A 16 6.34 -7.26 13.69
CA ASN A 16 5.67 -8.55 13.53
C ASN A 16 4.15 -8.43 13.34
N SER A 17 3.50 -7.45 13.98
CA SER A 17 2.06 -7.23 13.78
C SER A 17 1.78 -6.75 12.36
N PHE A 18 2.56 -5.79 11.86
CA PHE A 18 2.40 -5.25 10.50
C PHE A 18 2.74 -6.27 9.42
N ALA A 19 3.77 -7.09 9.64
CA ALA A 19 4.16 -8.18 8.75
C ALA A 19 3.05 -9.24 8.58
N ASN A 20 2.13 -9.35 9.55
CA ASN A 20 1.00 -10.27 9.52
C ASN A 20 -0.29 -9.66 8.94
N VAL A 21 -0.30 -8.38 8.57
CA VAL A 21 -1.46 -7.73 7.93
C VAL A 21 -1.67 -8.32 6.54
N THR A 22 -2.89 -8.77 6.23
CA THR A 22 -3.20 -9.30 4.89
C THR A 22 -3.17 -8.18 3.84
N ALA A 23 -2.98 -8.50 2.56
CA ALA A 23 -3.04 -7.54 1.47
C ALA A 23 -4.41 -6.85 1.39
N SER A 24 -5.49 -7.60 1.66
CA SER A 24 -6.85 -7.05 1.72
C SER A 24 -7.00 -6.04 2.86
N ASP A 25 -6.51 -6.38 4.06
CA ASP A 25 -6.56 -5.47 5.21
C ASP A 25 -5.69 -4.23 4.99
N PHE A 26 -4.50 -4.39 4.40
CA PHE A 26 -3.64 -3.27 4.03
C PHE A 26 -4.36 -2.34 3.04
N LEU A 27 -4.97 -2.90 1.99
CA LEU A 27 -5.70 -2.10 1.01
C LEU A 27 -6.90 -1.37 1.65
N ASN A 28 -7.78 -2.11 2.33
CA ASN A 28 -9.04 -1.55 2.84
C ASN A 28 -8.80 -0.59 4.02
N ASN A 29 -8.01 -1.02 5.00
CA ASN A 29 -7.90 -0.31 6.27
C ASN A 29 -6.81 0.76 6.27
N ILE A 30 -5.87 0.73 5.31
CA ILE A 30 -4.80 1.72 5.22
C ILE A 30 -4.95 2.56 3.95
N VAL A 31 -4.88 1.93 2.77
CA VAL A 31 -4.84 2.67 1.50
C VAL A 31 -6.18 3.36 1.19
N LEU A 32 -7.27 2.60 1.14
CA LEU A 32 -8.59 3.14 0.78
C LEU A 32 -9.15 4.01 1.90
N LYS A 33 -9.06 3.56 3.16
CA LYS A 33 -9.61 4.29 4.31
C LYS A 33 -9.00 5.68 4.51
N TYR A 34 -7.68 5.82 4.37
CA TYR A 34 -7.01 7.09 4.68
C TYR A 34 -6.68 7.94 3.45
N PHE A 35 -6.40 7.30 2.30
CA PHE A 35 -5.95 8.03 1.11
C PHE A 35 -7.01 8.06 0.01
N ASN A 36 -7.88 7.04 -0.09
CA ASN A 36 -8.89 6.87 -1.12
C ASN A 36 -8.41 7.33 -2.53
N PRO A 37 -7.31 6.77 -3.04
CA PRO A 37 -6.61 7.34 -4.18
C PRO A 37 -7.40 7.16 -5.49
N GLN A 38 -7.40 8.19 -6.34
CA GLN A 38 -7.92 8.07 -7.71
C GLN A 38 -6.95 7.36 -8.66
N LYS A 39 -5.64 7.39 -8.35
CA LYS A 39 -4.57 6.76 -9.13
C LYS A 39 -3.53 6.20 -8.18
N ILE A 40 -3.04 4.99 -8.48
CA ILE A 40 -1.98 4.31 -7.75
C ILE A 40 -0.83 4.05 -8.72
N ILE A 41 0.38 4.45 -8.34
CA ILE A 41 1.61 4.17 -9.08
C ILE A 41 2.46 3.26 -8.21
N ILE A 42 2.80 2.07 -8.72
CA ILE A 42 3.61 1.07 -8.03
C ILE A 42 4.65 0.49 -8.98
N GLY A 43 5.79 0.08 -8.43
CA GLY A 43 6.80 -0.66 -9.18
C GLY A 43 6.31 -2.05 -9.59
N TYR A 44 6.86 -2.58 -10.69
CA TYR A 44 6.52 -3.91 -11.21
C TYR A 44 6.66 -5.03 -10.16
N ASP A 45 7.74 -4.98 -9.37
CA ASP A 45 8.07 -5.96 -8.32
C ASP A 45 7.54 -5.56 -6.93
N HIS A 46 6.53 -4.68 -6.86
CA HIS A 46 5.96 -4.27 -5.58
C HIS A 46 5.14 -5.40 -4.96
N HIS A 47 5.49 -5.75 -3.72
CA HIS A 47 4.81 -6.77 -2.93
C HIS A 47 4.42 -6.21 -1.57
N PHE A 48 3.25 -6.60 -1.07
CA PHE A 48 2.72 -6.17 0.22
C PHE A 48 1.79 -7.22 0.83
N GLY A 49 1.41 -7.02 2.09
CA GLY A 49 0.61 -7.98 2.84
C GLY A 49 1.42 -9.20 3.31
N LYS A 50 0.76 -9.99 4.16
CA LYS A 50 1.32 -11.19 4.78
C LYS A 50 1.86 -12.12 3.70
N ASN A 51 3.07 -12.61 3.90
CA ASN A 51 3.75 -13.53 2.97
C ASN A 51 3.80 -13.01 1.51
N ARG A 52 3.83 -11.68 1.30
CA ARG A 52 3.90 -11.04 -0.03
C ARG A 52 2.72 -11.39 -0.94
N GLU A 53 1.56 -11.70 -0.37
CA GLU A 53 0.38 -12.13 -1.14
C GLU A 53 -0.19 -11.04 -2.07
N GLY A 54 0.03 -9.77 -1.74
CA GLY A 54 -0.34 -8.63 -2.56
C GLY A 54 0.73 -8.34 -3.59
N THR A 55 0.41 -8.47 -4.87
CA THR A 55 1.29 -8.11 -6.00
C THR A 55 0.72 -6.92 -6.77
N SER A 56 1.43 -6.44 -7.79
CA SER A 56 0.93 -5.38 -8.68
C SER A 56 -0.41 -5.71 -9.34
N SER A 57 -0.71 -6.99 -9.56
CA SER A 57 -2.01 -7.45 -10.08
C SER A 57 -3.17 -7.27 -9.11
N PHE A 58 -2.90 -7.14 -7.80
CA PHE A 58 -3.93 -7.03 -6.77
C PHE A 58 -4.84 -5.83 -7.01
N PHE A 59 -4.26 -4.70 -7.41
CA PHE A 59 -4.99 -3.45 -7.63
C PHE A 59 -5.90 -3.47 -8.87
N LYS A 60 -5.63 -4.32 -9.87
CA LYS A 60 -6.48 -4.45 -11.08
C LYS A 60 -7.89 -4.98 -10.79
N LYS A 61 -8.10 -5.56 -9.59
CA LYS A 61 -9.43 -6.02 -9.16
C LYS A 61 -10.24 -4.93 -8.46
N PHE A 62 -9.61 -3.83 -8.05
CA PHE A 62 -10.22 -2.78 -7.24
C PHE A 62 -10.32 -1.44 -7.99
N PHE A 63 -9.58 -1.27 -9.09
CA PHE A 63 -9.56 -0.11 -9.98
C PHE A 63 -9.58 -0.59 -11.43
#